data_AF-A0A519VQZ3-F1
#
_entry.id   AF-A0A519VQZ3-F1
#
_cell.length_a   1.000
_cell.length_b   1.000
_cell.length_c   1.000
_cell.angle_alpha   90.00
_cell.angle_beta   90.00
_cell.angle_gamma   90.00
#
_symmetry.space_group_name_H-M   'P 1'
#
loop_
_entity.id
_entity.type
_entity.pdbx_description
1 polymer ?
#
loop_
_entity_poly.entity_id
_entity_poly.type
_entity_poly.pdbx_seq_one_letter_code
_entity_poly.pdbx_strand_id
1 'polypeptide(L)'
;MLLLAGALLYATWQLLRRRASSWVWAWWVAAGLMVLAFVFLPDAISGGSVIRPRWGIFSYLLLLASLAAVQFRPRARAALLLAGTTGALLLLGFRYVRYGNLQSGLADYLAVSAQLQPHSSVLPLIYANPERMPNGHEYPSVYNMLSHAASYVSVERQLLDFENYEAETNYFPLLWRPGRLPLRQPNGTPARPTPVLLAHPARYVVLWGRRQPNVGGSAANRALINQYLAQHYRFAYRSPAGLLELYSQDTHAKEPLVAH
;
A
#
# COMPACT_ATOMS: atom_id res chain seq x y z
N MET A 1 24.46 6.40 7.15
CA MET A 1 25.39 5.85 6.13
C MET A 1 26.82 5.73 6.67
N LEU A 2 27.48 6.83 7.08
CA LEU A 2 28.88 6.80 7.56
C LEU A 2 29.13 5.87 8.77
N LEU A 3 28.24 5.87 9.77
CA LEU A 3 28.37 5.01 10.95
C LEU A 3 28.30 3.52 10.61
N LEU A 4 27.40 3.14 9.70
CA LEU A 4 27.29 1.76 9.24
C LEU A 4 28.53 1.36 8.43
N ALA A 5 28.98 2.21 7.51
CA ALA A 5 30.21 1.96 6.75
C ALA A 5 31.43 1.79 7.66
N GLY A 6 31.57 2.64 8.69
CA GLY A 6 32.63 2.51 9.70
C GLY A 6 32.54 1.21 10.51
N ALA A 7 31.32 0.82 10.92
CA ALA A 7 31.09 -0.45 11.61
C ALA A 7 31.48 -1.66 10.75
N LEU A 8 31.13 -1.63 9.45
CA LEU A 8 31.48 -2.67 8.50
C LEU A 8 32.99 -2.75 8.27
N LEU A 9 33.66 -1.61 8.03
CA LEU A 9 35.12 -1.58 7.86
C LEU A 9 35.85 -2.10 9.10
N TYR A 10 35.42 -1.69 10.30
CA TYR A 10 36.00 -2.17 11.54
C TYR A 10 35.78 -3.67 11.75
N ALA A 11 34.58 -4.16 11.44
CA ALA A 11 34.25 -5.59 11.53
C ALA A 11 35.11 -6.40 10.55
N THR A 12 35.18 -6.02 9.28
CA THR A 12 36.03 -6.65 8.26
C THR A 12 37.50 -6.69 8.70
N TRP A 13 38.02 -5.57 9.20
CA TRP A 13 39.40 -5.49 9.70
C TRP A 13 39.65 -6.45 10.87
N GLN A 14 38.70 -6.58 11.80
CA GLN A 14 38.82 -7.54 12.90
C GLN A 14 38.79 -9.00 12.42
N LEU A 15 37.94 -9.33 11.43
CA LEU A 15 37.86 -10.69 10.87
C LEU A 15 39.18 -11.11 10.21
N LEU A 16 39.76 -10.18 9.43
CA LEU A 16 41.05 -10.39 8.77
C LEU A 16 42.18 -10.55 9.79
N ARG A 17 42.21 -9.74 10.86
CA ARG A 17 43.26 -9.81 11.89
C ARG A 17 43.14 -11.03 12.80
N ARG A 18 41.94 -11.48 13.13
CA ARG A 18 41.71 -12.54 14.13
C ARG A 18 41.57 -13.95 13.54
N ARG A 19 41.77 -14.12 12.23
CA ARG A 19 41.50 -15.39 11.51
C ARG A 19 40.13 -15.95 11.93
N ALA A 20 39.09 -15.18 11.68
CA ALA A 20 37.73 -15.57 12.01
C ALA A 20 37.39 -16.97 11.47
N SER A 21 36.52 -17.70 12.18
CA SER A 21 36.10 -19.02 11.75
C SER A 21 35.41 -18.97 10.38
N SER A 22 35.49 -20.08 9.63
CA SER A 22 34.86 -20.22 8.32
C SER A 22 33.36 -19.92 8.33
N TRP A 23 32.67 -20.25 9.43
CA TRP A 23 31.27 -19.91 9.65
C TRP A 23 30.98 -18.41 9.62
N VAL A 24 31.83 -17.57 10.23
CA VAL A 24 31.62 -16.12 10.23
C VAL A 24 31.81 -15.56 8.82
N TRP A 25 32.79 -16.07 8.08
CA TRP A 25 32.98 -15.70 6.67
C TRP A 25 31.78 -16.06 5.79
N ALA A 26 31.12 -17.18 6.03
CA ALA A 26 29.91 -17.57 5.29
C ALA A 26 28.80 -16.51 5.42
N TRP A 27 28.54 -16.02 6.64
CA TRP A 27 27.56 -14.94 6.87
C TRP A 27 27.96 -13.65 6.16
N TRP A 28 29.23 -13.26 6.24
CA TRP A 28 29.75 -12.05 5.60
C TRP A 28 29.64 -12.09 4.08
N VAL A 29 29.98 -13.22 3.47
CA VAL A 29 29.82 -13.43 2.02
C VAL A 29 28.35 -13.41 1.64
N ALA A 30 27.49 -14.11 2.39
CA ALA A 30 26.05 -14.11 2.14
C ALA A 30 25.45 -12.68 2.23
N ALA A 31 25.80 -11.91 3.26
CA ALA A 31 25.37 -10.53 3.41
C ALA A 31 25.89 -9.64 2.26
N GLY A 32 27.16 -9.80 1.86
CA GLY A 32 27.75 -9.09 0.73
C GLY A 32 27.05 -9.39 -0.59
N LEU A 33 26.80 -10.66 -0.90
CA LEU A 33 26.04 -11.08 -2.08
C LEU A 33 24.63 -10.50 -2.08
N MET A 34 23.98 -10.43 -0.91
CA MET A 34 22.63 -9.90 -0.80
C MET A 34 22.57 -8.39 -1.00
N VAL A 35 23.54 -7.65 -0.46
CA VAL A 35 23.69 -6.21 -0.74
C VAL A 35 23.96 -5.95 -2.22
N LEU A 36 24.81 -6.77 -2.86
CA LEU A 36 25.04 -6.67 -4.31
C LEU A 36 23.75 -6.94 -5.09
N ALA A 37 23.01 -7.98 -4.73
CA ALA A 37 21.71 -8.28 -5.33
C ALA A 37 20.74 -7.10 -5.18
N PHE A 38 20.68 -6.48 -3.99
CA PHE A 38 19.86 -5.29 -3.74
C PHE A 38 20.23 -4.10 -4.63
N VAL A 39 21.52 -3.85 -4.87
CA VAL A 39 22.01 -2.72 -5.67
C VAL A 39 21.82 -2.95 -7.18
N PHE A 40 22.06 -4.17 -7.66
CA PHE A 40 22.13 -4.46 -9.09
C PHE A 40 20.85 -5.08 -9.67
N LEU A 41 19.99 -5.72 -8.86
CA LEU A 41 18.75 -6.30 -9.38
C LEU A 41 17.72 -5.19 -9.71
N PRO A 42 16.96 -5.33 -10.81
CA PRO A 42 15.88 -4.41 -11.14
C PRO A 42 14.71 -4.51 -10.15
N ASP A 43 13.92 -3.43 -10.05
CA ASP A 43 12.73 -3.37 -9.17
C ASP A 43 11.61 -4.33 -9.58
N ALA A 44 11.60 -4.74 -10.85
CA ALA A 44 10.61 -5.65 -11.40
C ALA A 44 11.27 -6.76 -12.23
N ILE A 45 10.87 -8.00 -11.97
CA ILE A 45 11.30 -9.23 -12.67
C ILE A 45 10.07 -10.13 -12.78
N SER A 46 9.80 -10.68 -13.97
CA SER A 46 8.73 -11.66 -14.21
C SER A 46 7.33 -11.22 -13.74
N GLY A 47 6.98 -9.95 -13.95
CA GLY A 47 5.67 -9.39 -13.55
C GLY A 47 5.57 -9.01 -12.06
N GLY A 48 6.48 -9.49 -11.21
CA GLY A 48 6.60 -9.03 -9.84
C GLY A 48 7.19 -7.62 -9.79
N SER A 49 6.64 -6.76 -8.92
CA SER A 49 7.18 -5.43 -8.62
C SER A 49 7.67 -5.39 -7.17
N VAL A 50 8.34 -4.28 -6.78
CA VAL A 50 8.77 -4.06 -5.39
C VAL A 50 9.81 -5.10 -4.92
N ILE A 51 10.64 -5.60 -5.83
CA ILE A 51 11.64 -6.64 -5.52
C ILE A 51 12.79 -6.06 -4.68
N ARG A 52 13.36 -4.91 -5.06
CA ARG A 52 14.49 -4.31 -4.29
C ARG A 52 14.16 -4.04 -2.82
N PRO A 53 13.02 -3.45 -2.44
CA PRO A 53 12.68 -3.25 -1.03
C PRO A 53 12.66 -4.56 -0.21
N ARG A 54 12.18 -5.66 -0.80
CA ARG A 54 12.19 -6.98 -0.15
C ARG A 54 13.63 -7.45 0.07
N TRP A 55 14.48 -7.36 -0.96
CA TRP A 55 15.91 -7.66 -0.80
C TRP A 55 16.62 -6.73 0.18
N GLY A 56 16.20 -5.46 0.27
CA GLY A 56 16.72 -4.51 1.23
C GLY A 56 16.53 -4.97 2.67
N ILE A 57 15.36 -5.53 3.00
CA ILE A 57 15.07 -6.10 4.31
C ILE A 57 15.99 -7.30 4.58
N PHE A 58 16.07 -8.27 3.65
CA PHE A 58 16.93 -9.44 3.83
C PHE A 58 18.41 -9.09 3.94
N SER A 59 18.87 -8.15 3.11
CA SER A 59 20.25 -7.63 3.15
C SER A 59 20.56 -7.02 4.50
N TYR A 60 19.64 -6.22 5.04
CA TYR A 60 19.82 -5.60 6.36
C TYR A 60 19.84 -6.63 7.49
N LEU A 61 18.93 -7.61 7.48
CA LEU A 61 18.89 -8.68 8.49
C LEU A 61 20.15 -9.55 8.46
N LEU A 62 20.62 -9.93 7.27
CA LEU A 62 21.87 -10.67 7.10
C LEU A 62 23.09 -9.86 7.55
N LEU A 63 23.11 -8.56 7.27
CA LEU A 63 24.17 -7.67 7.73
C LEU A 63 24.21 -7.58 9.25
N LEU A 64 23.05 -7.45 9.89
CA LEU A 64 22.94 -7.44 11.36
C LEU A 64 23.39 -8.77 11.95
N ALA A 65 22.98 -9.91 11.38
CA ALA A 65 23.43 -11.23 11.81
C ALA A 65 24.96 -11.38 11.66
N SER A 66 25.52 -10.92 10.54
CA SER A 66 26.96 -10.95 10.26
C SER A 66 27.75 -10.09 11.24
N LEU A 67 27.24 -8.91 11.58
CA LEU A 67 27.81 -8.03 12.61
C LEU A 67 27.72 -8.69 13.99
N ALA A 68 26.59 -9.29 14.34
CA ALA A 68 26.40 -9.96 15.63
C ALA A 68 27.37 -11.14 15.83
N ALA A 69 27.79 -11.80 14.75
CA ALA A 69 28.78 -12.88 14.79
C ALA A 69 30.22 -12.39 15.07
N VAL A 70 30.50 -11.09 14.96
CA VAL A 70 31.84 -10.53 15.23
C VAL A 70 32.02 -10.25 16.72
N GLN A 71 33.12 -10.73 17.28
CA GLN A 71 33.50 -10.46 18.68
C GLN A 71 34.07 -9.05 18.84
N PHE A 72 33.19 -8.08 19.09
CA PHE A 72 33.59 -6.70 19.37
C PHE A 72 34.12 -6.52 20.80
N ARG A 73 35.07 -5.58 20.98
CA ARG A 73 35.43 -5.09 22.32
C ARG A 73 34.20 -4.47 23.00
N PRO A 74 34.03 -4.58 24.33
CA PRO A 74 32.82 -4.12 25.04
C PRO A 74 32.44 -2.66 24.74
N ARG A 75 33.43 -1.75 24.71
CA ARG A 75 33.22 -0.33 24.38
C ARG A 75 32.74 -0.12 22.94
N ALA A 76 33.34 -0.82 21.98
CA ALA A 76 32.94 -0.74 20.58
C ALA A 76 31.52 -1.30 20.38
N ARG A 77 31.20 -2.43 21.04
CA ARG A 77 29.86 -3.01 21.05
C ARG A 77 28.83 -2.03 21.61
N ALA A 78 29.11 -1.41 22.76
CA ALA A 78 28.23 -0.42 23.37
C ALA A 78 28.02 0.80 22.44
N ALA A 79 29.08 1.31 21.82
CA ALA A 79 28.99 2.42 20.88
C ALA A 79 28.14 2.06 19.64
N LEU A 80 28.31 0.86 19.07
CA LEU A 80 27.51 0.38 17.94
C LEU A 80 26.04 0.20 18.31
N LEU A 81 25.75 -0.36 19.49
CA LEU A 81 24.38 -0.51 19.98
C LEU A 81 23.72 0.85 20.21
N LEU A 82 24.41 1.78 20.87
CA LEU A 82 23.91 3.13 21.08
C LEU A 82 23.65 3.84 19.74
N ALA A 83 24.60 3.81 18.81
CA ALA A 83 24.46 4.40 17.49
C ALA A 83 23.30 3.78 16.69
N GLY A 84 23.17 2.44 16.74
CA GLY A 84 22.09 1.71 16.08
C GLY A 84 20.72 2.05 16.64
N THR A 85 20.57 2.03 17.96
CA THR A 85 19.32 2.38 18.65
C THR A 85 18.94 3.83 18.39
N THR A 86 19.88 4.77 18.50
CA THR A 86 19.63 6.19 18.19
C THR A 86 19.20 6.36 16.73
N GLY A 87 19.88 5.69 15.79
CA GLY A 87 19.50 5.72 14.37
C GLY A 87 18.09 5.16 14.13
N ALA A 88 17.74 4.04 14.78
CA ALA A 88 16.41 3.45 14.69
C ALA A 88 15.32 4.37 15.24
N LEU A 89 15.55 5.02 16.39
CA LEU A 89 14.61 5.98 16.98
C LEU A 89 14.43 7.23 16.11
N LEU A 90 15.51 7.75 15.51
CA LEU A 90 15.41 8.88 14.57
C LEU A 90 14.62 8.51 13.32
N LEU A 91 14.86 7.32 12.74
CA LEU A 91 14.10 6.83 11.59
C LEU A 91 12.63 6.57 11.95
N LEU A 92 12.35 6.04 13.14
CA LEU A 92 11.00 5.85 13.65
C LEU A 92 10.28 7.18 13.81
N GLY A 93 10.92 8.18 14.44
CA GLY A 93 10.37 9.53 14.58
C GLY A 93 10.09 10.19 13.23
N PHE A 94 11.02 10.08 12.27
CA PHE A 94 10.81 10.54 10.90
C PHE A 94 9.59 9.88 10.24
N ARG A 95 9.46 8.55 10.37
CA ARG A 95 8.32 7.80 9.82
C ARG A 95 7.01 8.17 10.51
N TYR A 96 7.03 8.32 11.83
CA TYR A 96 5.86 8.69 12.62
C TYR A 96 5.28 10.03 12.15
N VAL A 97 6.12 11.05 11.95
CA VAL A 97 5.68 12.36 11.42
C VAL A 97 5.10 12.21 10.02
N ARG A 98 5.72 11.40 9.15
CA ARG A 98 5.22 11.17 7.79
C ARG A 98 3.86 10.46 7.78
N TYR A 99 3.67 9.43 8.60
CA TYR A 99 2.38 8.74 8.72
C TYR A 99 1.31 9.61 9.37
N GLY A 100 1.68 10.47 10.33
CA GLY A 100 0.78 11.45 10.92
C GLY A 100 0.11 12.37 9.90
N ASN A 101 0.81 12.71 8.81
CA ASN A 101 0.23 13.52 7.73
C ASN A 101 -0.87 12.78 6.93
N LEU A 102 -0.81 11.45 6.87
CA LEU A 102 -1.79 10.62 6.17
C LEU A 102 -2.97 10.22 7.06
N GLN A 103 -2.89 10.53 8.36
CA GLN A 103 -3.91 10.17 9.35
C GLN A 103 -5.28 10.71 9.00
N SER A 104 -5.37 11.93 8.45
CA SER A 104 -6.66 12.52 8.04
C SER A 104 -7.32 11.70 6.92
N GLY A 105 -6.53 11.24 5.95
CA GLY A 105 -7.03 10.37 4.89
C GLY A 105 -7.51 9.01 5.39
N LEU A 106 -6.74 8.39 6.29
CA LEU A 106 -7.14 7.13 6.92
C LEU A 106 -8.38 7.30 7.80
N ALA A 107 -8.47 8.39 8.56
CA ALA A 107 -9.62 8.69 9.41
C ALA A 107 -10.91 8.84 8.59
N ASP A 108 -10.84 9.38 7.37
CA ASP A 108 -11.98 9.47 6.47
C ASP A 108 -12.47 8.09 5.99
N TYR A 109 -11.57 7.15 5.69
CA TYR A 109 -11.92 5.75 5.41
C TYR A 109 -12.57 5.08 6.63
N LEU A 110 -12.00 5.27 7.82
CA LEU A 110 -12.53 4.70 9.06
C LEU A 110 -13.89 5.31 9.43
N ALA A 111 -14.12 6.59 9.18
CA ALA A 111 -15.40 7.25 9.44
C ALA A 111 -16.55 6.63 8.62
N VAL A 112 -16.25 6.19 7.41
CA VAL A 112 -17.22 5.53 6.52
C VAL A 112 -17.49 4.09 6.95
N SER A 113 -16.54 3.41 7.59
CA SER A 113 -16.65 2.00 7.99
C SER A 113 -17.91 1.71 8.83
N ALA A 114 -18.28 2.63 9.72
CA ALA A 114 -19.45 2.50 10.60
C ALA A 114 -20.78 2.40 9.83
N GLN A 115 -20.83 2.93 8.60
CA GLN A 115 -22.01 2.95 7.74
C GLN A 115 -22.14 1.69 6.86
N LEU A 116 -21.07 0.88 6.80
CA LEU A 116 -21.02 -0.32 5.97
C LEU A 116 -21.54 -1.51 6.75
N GLN A 117 -22.55 -2.20 6.20
CA GLN A 117 -23.09 -3.41 6.80
C GLN A 117 -22.17 -4.61 6.52
N PRO A 118 -21.94 -5.49 7.51
CA PRO A 118 -21.20 -6.73 7.28
C PRO A 118 -21.79 -7.60 6.18
N HIS A 119 -20.94 -8.40 5.52
CA HIS A 119 -21.32 -9.32 4.44
C HIS A 119 -21.97 -8.64 3.22
N SER A 120 -21.67 -7.35 3.01
CA SER A 120 -22.10 -6.62 1.82
C SER A 120 -20.94 -6.40 0.85
N SER A 121 -21.21 -5.78 -0.29
CA SER A 121 -20.19 -5.44 -1.29
C SER A 121 -19.91 -3.95 -1.33
N VAL A 122 -18.65 -3.60 -1.59
CA VAL A 122 -18.18 -2.22 -1.74
C VAL A 122 -17.41 -2.05 -3.05
N LEU A 123 -17.66 -0.93 -3.71
CA LEU A 123 -16.93 -0.48 -4.89
C LEU A 123 -16.17 0.80 -4.54
N PRO A 124 -14.86 0.74 -4.28
CA PRO A 124 -14.07 1.94 -4.11
C PRO A 124 -13.66 2.52 -5.48
N LEU A 125 -13.81 3.83 -5.63
CA LEU A 125 -13.44 4.59 -6.84
C LEU A 125 -12.62 5.82 -6.46
N ILE A 126 -11.43 5.94 -7.03
CA ILE A 126 -10.50 7.02 -6.74
C ILE A 126 -10.55 8.05 -7.88
N TYR A 127 -10.90 9.30 -7.56
CA TYR A 127 -11.02 10.39 -8.54
C TYR A 127 -9.79 11.31 -8.59
N ALA A 128 -9.01 11.38 -7.52
CA ALA A 128 -7.84 12.24 -7.41
C ALA A 128 -6.70 11.49 -6.72
N ASN A 129 -5.49 12.05 -6.76
CA ASN A 129 -4.34 11.48 -6.06
C ASN A 129 -4.70 11.29 -4.58
N PRO A 130 -4.73 10.05 -4.06
CA PRO A 130 -5.14 9.79 -2.69
C PRO A 130 -4.11 10.25 -1.66
N GLU A 131 -2.90 10.62 -2.08
CA GLU A 131 -1.89 11.23 -1.22
C GLU A 131 -2.05 12.75 -1.07
N ARG A 132 -3.06 13.34 -1.74
CA ARG A 132 -3.42 14.75 -1.58
C ARG A 132 -4.46 14.91 -0.47
N MET A 133 -4.04 15.59 0.59
CA MET A 133 -4.85 15.81 1.79
C MET A 133 -5.71 17.08 1.66
N PRO A 134 -6.69 17.32 2.56
CA PRO A 134 -7.62 18.46 2.50
C PRO A 134 -6.91 19.81 2.59
N ASN A 135 -5.74 19.85 3.23
CA ASN A 135 -4.87 21.04 3.30
C ASN A 135 -4.21 21.39 1.95
N GLY A 136 -4.50 20.63 0.88
CA GLY A 136 -3.98 20.83 -0.46
C GLY A 136 -2.58 20.27 -0.67
N HIS A 137 -1.88 19.85 0.39
CA HIS A 137 -0.56 19.25 0.31
C HIS A 137 -0.62 17.81 -0.20
N GLU A 138 0.31 17.50 -1.10
CA GLU A 138 0.57 16.13 -1.54
C GLU A 138 1.70 15.55 -0.70
N TYR A 139 1.52 14.33 -0.22
CA TYR A 139 2.52 13.59 0.54
C TYR A 139 3.01 12.41 -0.29
N PRO A 140 3.80 12.67 -1.35
CA PRO A 140 4.21 11.63 -2.29
C PRO A 140 4.95 10.53 -1.55
N SER A 141 4.54 9.30 -1.81
CA SER A 141 5.26 8.10 -1.37
C SER A 141 5.61 7.24 -2.57
N VAL A 142 6.68 6.45 -2.41
CA VAL A 142 7.08 5.45 -3.42
C VAL A 142 5.94 4.44 -3.64
N TYR A 143 5.10 4.23 -2.62
CA TYR A 143 3.88 3.45 -2.69
C TYR A 143 2.71 4.33 -2.35
N ASN A 144 1.66 4.26 -3.18
CA ASN A 144 0.41 4.93 -2.92
C ASN A 144 -0.25 4.31 -1.67
N MET A 145 -0.05 4.94 -0.51
CA MET A 145 -0.42 4.33 0.79
C MET A 145 -1.95 4.24 0.98
N LEU A 146 -2.72 5.04 0.24
CA LEU A 146 -4.16 5.14 0.38
C LEU A 146 -4.92 4.57 -0.84
N SER A 147 -4.23 4.02 -1.85
CA SER A 147 -4.90 3.42 -3.01
C SER A 147 -5.74 2.21 -2.65
N HIS A 148 -5.33 1.43 -1.65
CA HIS A 148 -6.02 0.21 -1.22
C HIS A 148 -6.58 0.33 0.21
N ALA A 149 -6.76 1.56 0.71
CA ALA A 149 -7.28 1.76 2.06
C ALA A 149 -8.74 1.25 2.22
N ALA A 150 -9.49 1.19 1.12
CA ALA A 150 -10.82 0.57 1.11
C ALA A 150 -10.77 -0.95 1.41
N SER A 151 -9.72 -1.65 0.98
CA SER A 151 -9.57 -3.08 1.26
C SER A 151 -9.36 -3.35 2.75
N TYR A 152 -8.65 -2.46 3.46
CA TYR A 152 -8.51 -2.54 4.92
C TYR A 152 -9.87 -2.48 5.62
N VAL A 153 -10.71 -1.50 5.27
CA VAL A 153 -12.07 -1.38 5.79
C VAL A 153 -12.92 -2.60 5.40
N SER A 154 -12.72 -3.13 4.20
CA SER A 154 -13.43 -4.32 3.71
C SER A 154 -13.12 -5.55 4.52
N VAL A 155 -11.86 -5.77 4.91
CA VAL A 155 -11.48 -6.89 5.79
C VAL A 155 -12.13 -6.73 7.17
N GLU A 156 -12.01 -5.56 7.80
CA GLU A 156 -12.57 -5.32 9.14
C GLU A 156 -14.09 -5.47 9.19
N ARG A 157 -14.78 -5.08 8.12
CA ARG A 157 -16.25 -5.14 8.01
C ARG A 157 -16.75 -6.37 7.26
N GLN A 158 -15.90 -7.32 6.91
CA GLN A 158 -16.27 -8.55 6.19
C GLN A 158 -17.02 -8.26 4.87
N LEU A 159 -16.50 -7.33 4.08
CA LEU A 159 -17.08 -6.90 2.81
C LEU A 159 -16.43 -7.60 1.63
N LEU A 160 -17.20 -7.77 0.55
CA LEU A 160 -16.68 -8.07 -0.76
C LEU A 160 -16.17 -6.78 -1.41
N ASP A 161 -14.86 -6.65 -1.55
CA ASP A 161 -14.21 -5.52 -2.23
C ASP A 161 -14.11 -5.77 -3.74
N PHE A 162 -14.72 -4.91 -4.56
CA PHE A 162 -14.62 -5.00 -6.02
C PHE A 162 -13.33 -4.43 -6.62
N GLU A 163 -12.46 -3.79 -5.83
CA GLU A 163 -11.12 -3.37 -6.27
C GLU A 163 -10.04 -4.38 -5.88
N ASN A 164 -10.41 -5.61 -5.50
CA ASN A 164 -9.45 -6.59 -5.01
C ASN A 164 -8.35 -6.93 -6.05
N TYR A 165 -7.21 -6.26 -5.89
CA TYR A 165 -6.00 -6.39 -6.71
C TYR A 165 -5.47 -7.84 -6.77
N GLU A 166 -5.60 -8.61 -5.69
CA GLU A 166 -5.13 -9.99 -5.65
C GLU A 166 -5.89 -10.85 -6.66
N ALA A 167 -7.21 -10.63 -6.75
CA ALA A 167 -8.10 -11.33 -7.67
C ALA A 167 -7.86 -10.99 -9.15
N GLU A 168 -7.11 -9.91 -9.44
CA GLU A 168 -6.84 -9.43 -10.80
C GLU A 168 -5.48 -9.86 -11.35
N THR A 169 -4.49 -10.12 -10.48
CA THR A 169 -3.09 -10.26 -10.90
C THR A 169 -2.62 -11.69 -11.12
N ASN A 170 -3.46 -12.70 -10.86
CA ASN A 170 -3.14 -14.13 -10.96
C ASN A 170 -1.92 -14.58 -10.11
N TYR A 171 -1.36 -13.70 -9.26
CA TYR A 171 -0.27 -14.04 -8.34
C TYR A 171 -0.76 -14.75 -7.08
N PHE A 172 -2.06 -14.67 -6.81
CA PHE A 172 -2.70 -15.16 -5.62
C PHE A 172 -3.69 -16.28 -5.98
N PRO A 173 -3.99 -17.20 -5.05
CA PRO A 173 -4.97 -18.26 -5.28
C PRO A 173 -6.42 -17.74 -5.31
N LEU A 174 -6.62 -16.43 -5.21
CA LEU A 174 -7.90 -15.75 -5.34
C LEU A 174 -8.02 -15.20 -6.76
N LEU A 175 -9.12 -15.50 -7.45
CA LEU A 175 -9.34 -15.13 -8.85
C LEU A 175 -10.79 -14.70 -9.08
N TRP A 176 -11.00 -13.70 -9.92
CA TRP A 176 -12.32 -13.48 -10.51
C TRP A 176 -12.68 -14.64 -11.44
N ARG A 177 -13.96 -15.04 -11.44
CA ARG A 177 -14.45 -15.99 -12.45
C ARG A 177 -14.23 -15.38 -13.85
N PRO A 178 -13.97 -16.20 -14.89
CA PRO A 178 -13.80 -15.70 -16.25
C PRO A 178 -14.94 -14.79 -16.68
N GLY A 179 -14.60 -13.61 -17.19
CA GLY A 179 -15.57 -12.59 -17.61
C GLY A 179 -16.30 -11.86 -16.49
N ARG A 180 -15.97 -12.09 -15.20
CA ARG A 180 -16.63 -11.46 -14.03
C ARG A 180 -15.80 -10.38 -13.35
N LEU A 181 -14.74 -9.90 -13.99
CA LEU A 181 -13.95 -8.77 -13.51
C LEU A 181 -14.86 -7.54 -13.35
N PRO A 182 -14.93 -6.87 -12.19
CA PRO A 182 -15.85 -5.75 -11.97
C PRO A 182 -15.37 -4.44 -12.60
N LEU A 183 -14.05 -4.22 -12.66
CA LEU A 183 -13.44 -2.98 -13.14
C LEU A 183 -12.58 -3.21 -14.38
N ARG A 184 -12.67 -2.32 -15.37
CA ARG A 184 -11.67 -2.22 -16.44
C ARG A 184 -10.66 -1.18 -16.02
N GLN A 185 -9.37 -1.53 -16.09
CA GLN A 185 -8.25 -0.64 -15.79
C GLN A 185 -8.29 -0.15 -14.33
N PRO A 186 -7.99 -1.02 -13.35
CA PRO A 186 -7.94 -0.65 -11.92
C PRO A 186 -7.05 0.58 -11.67
N ASN A 187 -5.99 0.74 -12.47
CA ASN A 187 -5.02 1.85 -12.35
C ASN A 187 -5.49 3.16 -13.03
N GLY A 188 -6.66 3.16 -13.67
CA GLY A 188 -7.28 4.37 -14.21
C GLY A 188 -7.97 5.19 -13.12
N THR A 189 -8.09 6.51 -13.30
CA THR A 189 -8.66 7.41 -12.29
C THR A 189 -9.92 8.11 -12.83
N PRO A 190 -11.12 7.83 -12.30
CA PRO A 190 -11.50 6.60 -11.61
C PRO A 190 -11.50 5.39 -12.54
N ALA A 191 -11.36 4.19 -11.96
CA ALA A 191 -11.48 2.93 -12.68
C ALA A 191 -12.86 2.82 -13.35
N ARG A 192 -12.93 2.12 -14.50
CA ARG A 192 -14.17 2.07 -15.30
C ARG A 192 -14.99 0.83 -14.92
N PRO A 193 -16.26 0.99 -14.46
CA PRO A 193 -17.15 -0.15 -14.24
C PRO A 193 -17.34 -1.00 -15.51
N THR A 194 -17.35 -2.32 -15.35
CA THR A 194 -17.72 -3.27 -16.41
C THR A 194 -19.22 -3.48 -16.49
N PRO A 195 -19.75 -3.99 -17.62
CA PRO A 195 -21.16 -4.39 -17.70
C PRO A 195 -21.59 -5.40 -16.62
N VAL A 196 -20.67 -6.25 -16.14
CA VAL A 196 -20.97 -7.21 -15.06
C VAL A 196 -21.26 -6.50 -13.75
N LEU A 197 -20.47 -5.49 -13.41
CA LEU A 197 -20.70 -4.67 -12.22
C LEU A 197 -21.99 -3.86 -12.33
N LEU A 198 -22.37 -3.43 -13.54
CA LEU A 198 -23.66 -2.76 -13.78
C LEU A 198 -24.85 -3.71 -13.60
N ALA A 199 -24.71 -4.98 -14.00
CA ALA A 199 -25.73 -6.01 -13.80
C ALA A 199 -25.81 -6.54 -12.35
N HIS A 200 -24.69 -6.47 -11.62
CA HIS A 200 -24.57 -6.88 -10.22
C HIS A 200 -23.95 -5.75 -9.39
N PRO A 201 -24.73 -4.67 -9.13
CA PRO A 201 -24.25 -3.50 -8.42
C PRO A 201 -23.68 -3.82 -7.04
N ALA A 202 -22.67 -3.07 -6.63
CA ALA A 202 -22.22 -3.08 -5.25
C ALA A 202 -23.30 -2.53 -4.33
N ARG A 203 -23.41 -3.02 -3.09
CA ARG A 203 -24.30 -2.41 -2.10
C ARG A 203 -23.85 -0.99 -1.75
N TYR A 204 -22.54 -0.78 -1.71
CA TYR A 204 -21.94 0.50 -1.38
C TYR A 204 -20.96 0.95 -2.45
N VAL A 205 -20.94 2.25 -2.74
CA VAL A 205 -19.90 2.87 -3.56
C VAL A 205 -19.19 3.91 -2.72
N VAL A 206 -17.87 3.80 -2.66
CA VAL A 206 -16.98 4.69 -1.90
C VAL A 206 -16.20 5.53 -2.91
N LEU A 207 -16.37 6.84 -2.86
CA LEU A 207 -15.70 7.77 -3.78
C LEU A 207 -14.64 8.56 -3.03
N TRP A 208 -13.39 8.45 -3.48
CA TRP A 208 -12.29 9.25 -2.95
C TRP A 208 -11.96 10.44 -3.85
N GLY A 209 -11.84 11.64 -3.28
CA GLY A 209 -11.25 12.80 -3.92
C GLY A 209 -12.10 13.44 -5.03
N ARG A 210 -13.39 13.08 -5.17
CA ARG A 210 -14.26 13.54 -6.26
C ARG A 210 -14.43 15.06 -6.33
N ARG A 211 -14.32 15.75 -5.19
CA ARG A 211 -14.47 17.21 -5.07
C ARG A 211 -13.13 17.96 -5.09
N GLN A 212 -12.01 17.26 -5.19
CA GLN A 212 -10.71 17.92 -5.24
C GLN A 212 -10.54 18.67 -6.58
N PRO A 213 -9.78 19.79 -6.61
CA PRO A 213 -9.64 20.60 -7.83
C PRO A 213 -8.93 19.88 -8.98
N ASN A 214 -8.05 18.91 -8.68
CA ASN A 214 -7.29 18.18 -9.69
C ASN A 214 -7.81 16.75 -9.85
N VAL A 215 -9.07 16.62 -10.25
CA VAL A 215 -9.65 15.31 -10.58
C VAL A 215 -8.95 14.73 -11.81
N GLY A 216 -8.41 13.52 -11.67
CA GLY A 216 -7.71 12.81 -12.73
C GLY A 216 -8.66 12.18 -13.77
N GLY A 217 -8.06 11.80 -14.90
CA GLY A 217 -8.63 10.94 -15.96
C GLY A 217 -9.75 11.53 -16.81
N SER A 218 -10.51 10.64 -17.45
CA SER A 218 -11.45 10.98 -18.53
C SER A 218 -12.75 11.60 -18.01
N ALA A 219 -13.08 12.80 -18.51
CA ALA A 219 -14.35 13.48 -18.22
C ALA A 219 -15.56 12.62 -18.60
N ALA A 220 -15.49 11.89 -19.72
CA ALA A 220 -16.56 11.00 -20.17
C ALA A 220 -16.77 9.84 -19.17
N ASN A 221 -15.69 9.25 -18.64
CA ASN A 221 -15.80 8.20 -17.63
C ASN A 221 -16.44 8.71 -16.34
N ARG A 222 -16.06 9.91 -15.89
CA ARG A 222 -16.67 10.54 -14.71
C ARG A 222 -18.15 10.84 -14.91
N ALA A 223 -18.54 11.31 -16.09
CA ALA A 223 -19.94 11.55 -16.44
C ALA A 223 -20.76 10.24 -16.38
N LEU A 224 -20.22 9.15 -16.94
CA LEU A 224 -20.84 7.82 -16.88
C LEU A 224 -21.02 7.35 -15.43
N ILE A 225 -19.99 7.45 -14.58
CA ILE A 225 -20.11 7.04 -13.18
C ILE A 225 -21.11 7.91 -12.42
N ASN A 226 -21.12 9.24 -12.66
CA ASN A 226 -22.09 10.13 -12.03
C ASN A 226 -23.53 9.80 -12.45
N GLN A 227 -23.77 9.49 -13.73
CA GLN A 227 -25.07 9.04 -14.21
C GLN A 227 -25.49 7.73 -13.54
N TYR A 228 -24.58 6.75 -13.47
CA TYR A 228 -24.82 5.47 -12.83
C TYR A 228 -25.16 5.62 -11.34
N LEU A 229 -24.40 6.45 -10.61
CA LEU A 229 -24.69 6.77 -9.21
C LEU A 229 -26.06 7.40 -9.04
N ALA A 230 -26.43 8.37 -9.89
CA ALA A 230 -27.73 9.04 -9.82
C ALA A 230 -28.92 8.11 -10.09
N GLN A 231 -28.72 7.04 -10.87
CA GLN A 231 -29.77 6.09 -11.22
C GLN A 231 -29.95 4.98 -10.18
N HIS A 232 -28.87 4.54 -9.52
CA HIS A 232 -28.89 3.30 -8.72
C HIS A 232 -28.52 3.51 -7.25
N TYR A 233 -28.06 4.69 -6.87
CA TYR A 233 -27.53 4.94 -5.54
C TYR A 233 -28.06 6.25 -4.94
N ARG A 234 -28.20 6.23 -3.62
CA ARG A 234 -28.45 7.42 -2.82
C ARG A 234 -27.21 7.79 -2.03
N PHE A 235 -26.95 9.09 -1.93
CA PHE A 235 -25.92 9.61 -1.03
C PHE A 235 -26.25 9.20 0.40
N ALA A 236 -25.29 8.60 1.09
CA ALA A 236 -25.47 8.10 2.45
C ALA A 236 -24.66 8.90 3.46
N TYR A 237 -23.40 9.19 3.14
CA TYR A 237 -22.49 9.83 4.08
C TYR A 237 -21.35 10.56 3.39
N ARG A 238 -20.79 11.57 4.06
CA ARG A 238 -19.52 12.21 3.69
C ARG A 238 -18.64 12.27 4.93
N SER A 239 -17.38 11.92 4.75
CA SER A 239 -16.38 11.97 5.81
C SER A 239 -16.14 13.40 6.31
N PRO A 240 -15.66 13.58 7.55
CA PRO A 240 -15.46 14.92 8.12
C PRO A 240 -14.50 15.80 7.32
N ALA A 241 -13.42 15.22 6.75
CA ALA A 241 -12.48 15.98 5.95
C ALA A 241 -12.93 16.17 4.49
N GLY A 242 -14.07 15.58 4.11
CA GLY A 242 -14.69 15.72 2.79
C GLY A 242 -13.94 15.04 1.66
N LEU A 243 -12.93 14.20 1.95
CA LEU A 243 -12.21 13.44 0.94
C LEU A 243 -13.04 12.28 0.42
N LEU A 244 -13.99 11.80 1.22
CA LEU A 244 -14.64 10.53 0.99
C LEU A 244 -16.17 10.67 1.03
N GLU A 245 -16.81 10.14 0.00
CA GLU A 245 -18.27 10.10 -0.10
C GLU A 245 -18.74 8.66 -0.20
N LEU A 246 -19.75 8.32 0.58
CA LEU A 246 -20.40 7.03 0.57
C LEU A 246 -21.77 7.14 -0.08
N TYR A 247 -22.02 6.21 -0.98
CA TYR A 247 -23.28 5.99 -1.64
C TYR A 247 -23.78 4.58 -1.29
N SER A 248 -25.07 4.47 -0.95
CA SER A 248 -25.74 3.19 -0.71
C SER A 248 -26.68 2.89 -1.86
N GLN A 249 -26.74 1.64 -2.28
CA GLN A 249 -27.65 1.20 -3.33
C GLN A 249 -29.09 1.53 -2.92
N ASP A 250 -29.83 2.13 -3.84
CA ASP A 250 -31.25 2.40 -3.62
C ASP A 250 -32.04 1.11 -3.88
N THR A 251 -32.46 0.44 -2.80
CA THR A 251 -33.28 -0.77 -2.88
C THR A 251 -34.69 -0.51 -3.40
N HIS A 252 -35.10 0.75 -3.57
CA HIS A 252 -36.38 1.14 -4.17
C HIS A 252 -36.24 1.64 -5.62
N ALA A 253 -35.02 1.76 -6.15
CA ALA A 253 -34.83 2.04 -7.56
C ALA A 253 -35.41 0.88 -8.37
N LYS A 254 -36.39 1.20 -9.23
CA LYS A 254 -37.14 0.24 -10.05
C LYS A 254 -36.20 -0.77 -10.69
N GLU A 255 -36.53 -2.06 -10.58
CA GLU A 255 -35.83 -3.12 -11.30
C GLU A 255 -35.63 -2.67 -12.77
N PRO A 256 -34.40 -2.75 -13.29
CA PRO A 256 -34.21 -2.51 -14.71
C PRO A 256 -35.04 -3.54 -15.46
N LEU A 257 -35.90 -3.07 -16.36
CA LEU A 257 -36.56 -3.88 -17.37
C LEU A 257 -35.46 -4.65 -18.12
N VAL A 258 -35.24 -5.90 -17.72
CA VAL A 258 -34.42 -6.85 -18.46
C VAL A 258 -35.21 -7.14 -19.72
N ALA A 259 -34.83 -6.49 -20.82
CA ALA A 259 -35.25 -6.92 -22.14
C ALA A 259 -34.62 -8.31 -22.38
N HIS A 260 -35.46 -9.34 -22.32
CA HIS A 260 -35.16 -10.68 -22.79
C HIS A 260 -34.96 -10.71 -24.30
#